data_AF-M6GH17-F1
#
_entry.id   AF-M6GH17-F1
#
_cell.length_a   1.000
_cell.length_b   1.000
_cell.length_c   1.000
_cell.angle_alpha   90.00
_cell.angle_beta   90.00
_cell.angle_gamma   90.00
#
_symmetry.space_group_name_H-M   'P 1'
#
loop_
_entity.id
_entity.type
_entity.pdbx_description
1 polymer ?
#
loop_
_entity_poly.entity_id
_entity_poly.type
_entity_poly.pdbx_seq_one_letter_code
_entity_poly.pdbx_strand_id
1 'polypeptide(L)'
;MEEFLTELNRSKDNQVRIEEEFGDLLFSLVNFGRHLGISSESALTKANAKFKKRFQYIEKVLQERGKNPNTSDLKEMDRLWNEAKELEK
;
A
#
# COMPACT_ATOMS: atom_id res chain seq x y z
N MET A 1 -0.89 -4.85 18.35
CA MET A 1 0.11 -4.03 17.59
C MET A 1 1.50 -4.20 18.18
N GLU A 2 1.68 -4.04 19.50
CA GLU A 2 2.95 -4.41 20.17
C GLU A 2 3.26 -5.91 20.03
N GLU A 3 2.24 -6.77 20.07
CA GLU A 3 2.37 -8.22 19.85
C GLU A 3 2.86 -8.55 18.43
N PHE A 4 2.19 -8.06 17.38
CA PHE A 4 2.70 -8.11 15.99
C PHE A 4 4.16 -7.64 15.84
N LEU A 5 4.54 -6.50 16.42
CA LEU A 5 5.92 -5.99 16.37
C LEU A 5 6.90 -6.90 17.11
N THR A 6 6.47 -7.53 18.21
CA THR A 6 7.26 -8.50 18.95
C THR A 6 7.51 -9.76 18.13
N GLU A 7 6.50 -10.25 17.42
CA GLU A 7 6.63 -11.42 16.56
C GLU A 7 7.47 -11.17 15.31
N LEU A 8 7.43 -9.97 14.72
CA LEU A 8 8.34 -9.58 13.63
C LEU A 8 9.82 -9.58 14.05
N ASN A 9 10.11 -9.32 15.33
CA ASN A 9 11.47 -9.29 15.87
C ASN A 9 11.95 -10.67 16.36
N ARG A 10 11.06 -11.67 16.41
CA ARG A 10 11.41 -13.07 16.66
C ARG A 10 11.88 -13.73 15.36
N SER A 11 12.51 -14.90 15.45
CA SER A 11 13.14 -15.57 14.31
C SER A 11 12.17 -15.73 13.12
N LYS A 12 12.71 -15.76 11.89
CA LYS A 12 11.97 -15.90 10.62
C LYS A 12 11.05 -17.14 10.54
N ASP A 13 11.18 -18.07 11.47
CA ASP A 13 10.44 -19.34 11.46
C ASP A 13 9.02 -19.24 12.03
N ASN A 14 8.59 -18.06 12.48
CA ASN A 14 7.27 -17.88 13.07
C ASN A 14 6.24 -17.19 12.15
N GLN A 15 6.31 -17.49 10.85
CA GLN A 15 5.44 -16.90 9.83
C GLN A 15 3.94 -17.09 10.13
N VAL A 16 3.55 -18.21 10.75
CA VAL A 16 2.17 -18.50 11.14
C VAL A 16 1.65 -17.49 12.17
N ARG A 17 2.41 -17.20 13.23
CA ARG A 17 1.99 -16.22 14.25
C ARG A 17 2.05 -14.80 13.72
N ILE A 18 2.99 -14.48 12.82
CA ILE A 18 3.00 -13.18 12.13
C ILE A 18 1.72 -12.99 11.32
N GLU A 19 1.25 -14.03 10.61
CA GLU A 19 0.00 -13.98 9.84
C GLU A 19 -1.23 -13.81 10.75
N GLU A 20 -1.30 -14.53 11.86
CA GLU A 20 -2.37 -14.40 12.88
C GLU A 20 -2.45 -12.96 13.42
N GLU A 21 -1.33 -12.43 13.90
CA GLU A 21 -1.22 -11.07 14.44
C GLU A 21 -1.50 -9.98 13.39
N PHE A 22 -1.12 -10.22 12.14
CA PHE A 22 -1.47 -9.33 11.03
C PHE A 22 -2.98 -9.32 10.76
N GLY A 23 -3.63 -10.49 10.87
CA GLY A 23 -5.09 -10.62 10.81
C GLY A 23 -5.80 -9.80 11.88
N ASP A 24 -5.33 -9.87 13.13
CA ASP A 24 -5.89 -9.08 14.25
C ASP A 24 -5.73 -7.57 14.05
N LEU A 25 -4.60 -7.15 13.45
CA LEU A 25 -4.41 -5.75 13.06
C LEU A 25 -5.41 -5.31 11.99
N LEU A 26 -5.61 -6.11 10.94
CA LEU A 26 -6.61 -5.82 9.90
C LEU A 26 -8.02 -5.76 10.48
N PHE A 27 -8.40 -6.72 11.34
CA PHE A 27 -9.69 -6.75 12.00
C PHE A 27 -9.92 -5.51 12.88
N SER A 28 -8.89 -5.10 13.62
CA SER A 28 -8.93 -3.90 14.45
C SER A 28 -9.13 -2.64 13.59
N LEU A 29 -8.44 -2.51 12.46
CA LEU A 29 -8.61 -1.39 11.52
C LEU A 29 -10.01 -1.36 10.90
N VAL A 30 -10.56 -2.52 10.53
CA VAL A 30 -11.92 -2.62 10.00
C VAL A 30 -12.95 -2.19 11.05
N ASN A 31 -12.80 -2.63 12.30
CA ASN A 31 -13.69 -2.24 13.39
C ASN A 31 -13.56 -0.77 13.78
N PHE A 32 -12.36 -0.20 13.68
CA PHE A 32 -12.15 1.22 13.87
C PHE A 32 -12.89 2.04 12.80
N GLY A 33 -12.78 1.65 11.53
CA GLY A 33 -13.56 2.25 10.44
C GLY A 33 -15.07 2.18 10.71
N ARG A 34 -15.57 1.02 11.14
CA ARG A 34 -16.98 0.84 11.52
C ARG A 34 -17.42 1.78 12.64
N HIS A 35 -16.61 1.97 13.69
CA HIS A 35 -16.92 2.92 14.78
C HIS A 35 -16.99 4.38 14.31
N LEU A 36 -16.24 4.72 13.26
CA LEU A 36 -16.27 6.04 12.63
C LEU A 36 -17.38 6.19 11.57
N GLY A 37 -18.22 5.16 11.35
CA GLY A 37 -19.23 5.15 10.29
C GLY A 37 -18.64 5.02 8.88
N ILE A 38 -17.39 4.57 8.76
CA ILE A 38 -16.68 4.39 7.48
C ILE A 38 -16.86 2.95 7.01
N SER A 39 -17.29 2.77 5.76
CA SER A 39 -17.19 1.47 5.07
C SER A 39 -15.74 1.20 4.69
N SER A 40 -15.09 0.27 5.39
CA SER A 40 -13.70 -0.13 5.11
C SER A 40 -13.52 -0.70 3.71
N GLU A 41 -14.52 -1.40 3.17
CA GLU A 41 -14.54 -1.88 1.77
C GLU A 41 -14.53 -0.70 0.78
N SER A 42 -15.41 0.29 0.98
CA SER A 42 -15.47 1.47 0.13
C SER A 42 -14.17 2.29 0.23
N ALA A 43 -13.62 2.44 1.43
CA ALA A 43 -12.36 3.13 1.67
C ALA A 43 -11.19 2.44 0.95
N LEU A 44 -11.09 1.11 1.05
CA LEU A 44 -10.08 0.31 0.35
C LEU A 44 -10.24 0.38 -1.17
N THR A 45 -11.47 0.30 -1.67
CA THR A 45 -11.76 0.45 -3.11
C THR A 45 -11.27 1.80 -3.65
N LYS A 46 -11.52 2.90 -2.92
CA LYS A 46 -11.03 4.23 -3.28
C LYS A 46 -9.50 4.32 -3.23
N ALA A 47 -8.87 3.70 -2.22
CA ALA A 47 -7.42 3.65 -2.10
C ALA A 47 -6.78 2.89 -3.28
N ASN A 48 -7.33 1.74 -3.65
CA ASN A 48 -6.89 0.94 -4.80
C ASN A 48 -7.05 1.70 -6.12
N ALA A 49 -8.18 2.37 -6.33
CA ALA A 49 -8.41 3.19 -7.52
C ALA A 49 -7.37 4.34 -7.64
N LYS A 50 -7.06 5.01 -6.53
CA LYS A 50 -6.01 6.04 -6.46
C LYS A 50 -4.62 5.47 -6.75
N PHE A 51 -4.27 4.32 -6.17
CA PHE A 51 -3.00 3.66 -6.47
C PHE A 51 -2.89 3.31 -7.95
N LYS A 52 -3.95 2.70 -8.52
CA LYS A 52 -4.01 2.33 -9.94
C LYS A 52 -3.79 3.53 -10.85
N LYS A 53 -4.50 4.64 -10.62
CA LYS A 53 -4.35 5.86 -11.44
C LYS A 53 -2.91 6.39 -11.44
N ARG A 54 -2.30 6.48 -10.26
CA ARG A 54 -0.92 6.95 -10.12
C ARG A 54 0.07 6.00 -10.77
N PHE A 55 -0.13 4.70 -10.61
CA PHE A 55 0.75 3.72 -11.23
C PHE A 55 0.65 3.73 -12.75
N GLN A 56 -0.56 3.87 -13.31
CA GLN A 56 -0.77 4.03 -14.75
C GLN A 56 -0.07 5.27 -15.32
N TYR A 57 -0.06 6.38 -14.58
CA TYR A 57 0.71 7.56 -14.95
C TYR A 57 2.22 7.25 -15.00
N ILE A 58 2.75 6.59 -13.96
CA ILE A 58 4.17 6.19 -13.91
C ILE A 58 4.52 5.28 -15.10
N GLU A 59 3.70 4.27 -15.38
CA GLU A 59 3.90 3.36 -16.51
C GLU A 59 3.93 4.11 -17.84
N LYS A 60 3.01 5.05 -18.05
CA LYS A 60 2.95 5.88 -19.27
C LYS A 60 4.23 6.69 -19.44
N VAL A 61 4.66 7.42 -18.41
CA VAL A 61 5.86 8.27 -18.49
C VAL A 61 7.13 7.45 -18.68
N LEU A 62 7.24 6.29 -18.03
CA LEU A 62 8.38 5.39 -18.26
C LEU A 62 8.38 4.85 -19.68
N GLN A 63 7.22 4.46 -20.21
CA GLN A 63 7.10 3.96 -21.58
C GLN A 63 7.53 5.03 -22.60
N GLU A 64 7.14 6.29 -22.42
CA GLU A 64 7.58 7.42 -23.24
C GLU A 64 9.11 7.63 -23.20
N ARG A 65 9.76 7.21 -22.10
CA ARG A 65 11.22 7.24 -21.92
C ARG A 65 11.91 5.94 -22.36
N GLY A 66 11.20 5.00 -22.97
CA GLY A 66 11.73 3.69 -23.36
C GLY A 66 12.08 2.78 -22.19
N LYS A 67 11.50 3.02 -21.01
CA LYS A 67 11.68 2.25 -19.77
C LYS A 67 10.38 1.56 -19.34
N ASN A 68 10.47 0.73 -18.31
CA ASN A 68 9.33 0.18 -17.60
C ASN A 68 9.64 0.13 -16.08
N PRO A 69 8.64 -0.13 -15.21
CA PRO A 69 8.88 -0.14 -13.76
C PRO A 69 9.98 -1.12 -13.31
N ASN A 70 10.19 -2.23 -14.00
CA ASN A 70 11.22 -3.22 -13.66
C ASN A 70 12.63 -2.76 -14.05
N THR A 71 12.75 -1.82 -15.00
CA THR A 71 14.03 -1.25 -15.45
C THR A 71 14.29 0.16 -14.90
N SER A 72 13.36 0.69 -14.10
CA SER A 72 13.48 1.97 -13.41
C SER A 72 14.03 1.77 -11.99
N ASP A 73 14.65 2.80 -11.43
CA ASP A 73 15.05 2.80 -10.02
C ASP A 73 13.93 3.35 -9.11
N LEU A 74 14.00 3.05 -7.81
CA LEU A 74 13.00 3.48 -6.83
C LEU A 74 12.93 5.01 -6.68
N LYS A 75 14.00 5.75 -6.95
CA LYS A 75 14.01 7.22 -6.86
C LYS A 75 13.28 7.86 -8.05
N GLU A 76 13.37 7.27 -9.24
CA GLU A 76 12.59 7.66 -10.40
C GLU A 76 11.10 7.33 -10.18
N MET A 77 10.80 6.13 -9.66
CA MET A 77 9.42 5.75 -9.31
C MET A 77 8.79 6.70 -8.29
N ASP A 78 9.52 7.06 -7.22
CA ASP A 78 9.00 7.98 -6.19
C ASP A 78 8.81 9.42 -6.73
N ARG A 79 9.71 9.90 -7.60
CA ARG A 79 9.53 11.19 -8.27
C ARG A 79 8.27 11.22 -9.13
N LEU A 80 8.08 10.20 -9.98
CA LEU A 80 6.89 10.08 -10.83
C LEU A 80 5.61 9.87 -10.01
N TRP A 81 5.69 9.19 -8.87
CA TRP A 81 4.58 9.04 -7.94
C TRP A 81 4.16 10.38 -7.31
N ASN A 82 5.13 11.22 -6.93
CA ASN A 82 4.85 12.56 -6.41
C ASN A 82 4.32 13.49 -7.51
N GLU A 83 4.81 13.37 -8.74
CA GLU A 83 4.23 14.09 -9.89
C GLU A 83 2.76 13.68 -10.12
N ALA A 84 2.46 12.37 -10.09
CA ALA A 84 1.09 11.86 -10.22
C ALA A 84 0.15 12.39 -9.12
N LYS A 85 0.65 12.57 -7.88
CA LYS A 85 -0.15 13.15 -6.78
C LYS A 85 -0.56 14.59 -7.07
N GLU A 86 0.33 15.39 -7.64
CA GLU A 86 0.06 16.80 -7.92
C GLU A 86 -0.94 16.97 -9.08
N LEU A 87 -0.99 16.05 -10.03
CA LEU A 87 -1.96 16.03 -11.13
C LEU A 87 -3.40 15.64 -10.69
N GLU A 88 -3.55 15.02 -9.52
CA GLU A 88 -4.85 14.61 -8.96
C GLU A 88 -5.47 15.64 -8.00
N LYS A 89 -4.73 16.72 -7.66
CA LYS A 89 -5.26 17.82 -6.84
C LYS A 89 -6.13 18.75 -7.67
#